data_AF-A0A7H9B1J2-F1
#
_entry.id   AF-A0A7H9B1J2-F1
#
_cell.length_a   1.000
_cell.length_b   1.000
_cell.length_c   1.000
_cell.angle_alpha   90.00
_cell.angle_beta   90.00
_cell.angle_gamma   90.00
#
_symmetry.space_group_name_H-M   'P 1'
#
loop_
_entity.id
_entity.type
_entity.pdbx_description
1 polymer ?
#
loop_
_entity_poly.entity_id
_entity_poly.type
_entity_poly.pdbx_seq_one_letter_code
_entity_poly.pdbx_strand_id
1 'polypeptide(L)'
;MDKKVKKPGFIYIYTYELMYNSLLCGKLEELDWLFVDDSILSPDKLARRKWIDDCQILCKIGMTTKPSVSTRLLQWQNTCKHTVVNLTPDKVELLCNRRDSEKSFSKMFQKLSIKSTKKTKNSIAERLLTYRDGGFYVDHRGKRPIEEIENAIHKLLWKKYGQGLIYCYGCDPSGKKRHKEWFRITIKELPWLLQTIDAICHGNDI
;
A
#
# COMPACT_ATOMS: atom_id res chain seq x y z
N MET A 1 2.81 -35.87 3.85
CA MET A 1 2.38 -34.49 3.55
C MET A 1 2.30 -33.73 4.85
N ASP A 2 3.32 -32.92 5.17
CA ASP A 2 3.31 -32.11 6.38
C ASP A 2 2.25 -31.01 6.26
N LYS A 3 1.23 -31.07 7.13
CA LYS A 3 0.26 -29.98 7.28
C LYS A 3 1.01 -28.76 7.82
N LYS A 4 1.24 -27.74 6.98
CA LYS A 4 1.78 -26.45 7.43
C LYS A 4 0.96 -25.94 8.61
N VAL A 5 1.62 -25.70 9.74
CA VAL A 5 1.00 -25.15 10.94
C VAL A 5 0.48 -23.74 10.64
N LYS A 6 -0.82 -23.52 10.81
CA LYS A 6 -1.46 -22.21 10.60
C LYS A 6 -1.08 -21.29 11.77
N LYS A 7 -0.32 -20.25 11.48
CA LYS A 7 0.04 -19.21 12.45
C LYS A 7 -0.84 -17.98 12.24
N PRO A 8 -1.35 -17.37 13.33
CA PRO A 8 -2.04 -16.10 13.20
C PRO A 8 -1.04 -15.02 12.75
N GLY A 9 -1.55 -13.98 12.10
CA GLY A 9 -0.73 -12.87 11.65
C GLY A 9 -1.53 -11.76 11.01
N PHE A 10 -0.82 -10.87 10.33
CA PHE A 10 -1.38 -9.70 9.68
C PHE A 10 -0.92 -9.63 8.23
N ILE A 11 -1.85 -9.35 7.32
CA ILE A 11 -1.53 -8.73 6.03
C ILE A 11 -1.49 -7.22 6.24
N TYR A 12 -0.52 -6.54 5.65
CA TYR A 12 -0.40 -5.10 5.77
C TYR A 12 0.11 -4.47 4.47
N ILE A 13 -0.13 -3.17 4.34
CA ILE A 13 0.22 -2.39 3.15
C ILE A 13 1.08 -1.23 3.61
N TYR A 14 2.16 -0.95 2.90
CA TYR A 14 2.97 0.22 3.17
C TYR A 14 3.49 0.85 1.89
N THR A 15 3.96 2.08 2.04
CA THR A 15 4.65 2.84 1.00
C THR A 15 5.82 3.59 1.63
N TYR A 16 6.58 4.30 0.82
CA TYR A 16 7.63 5.18 1.31
C TYR A 16 7.05 6.46 1.89
N GLU A 17 7.55 6.89 3.04
CA GLU A 17 7.01 8.06 3.74
C GLU A 17 7.14 9.35 2.92
N LEU A 18 8.29 9.53 2.26
CA LEU A 18 8.50 10.67 1.36
C LEU A 18 7.46 10.70 0.23
N MET A 19 7.15 9.54 -0.38
CA MET A 19 6.10 9.44 -1.41
C MET A 19 4.73 9.82 -0.86
N TYR A 20 4.36 9.28 0.30
CA TYR A 20 3.09 9.58 0.95
C TYR A 20 2.94 11.08 1.25
N ASN A 21 3.98 11.69 1.80
CA ASN A 21 3.98 13.12 2.14
C ASN A 21 3.92 14.01 0.89
N SER A 22 4.64 13.67 -0.18
CA SER A 22 4.55 14.35 -1.48
C SER A 22 3.12 14.35 -2.03
N LEU A 23 2.44 13.20 -1.92
CA LEU A 23 1.05 13.03 -2.31
C LEU A 23 0.05 13.64 -1.34
N LEU A 24 0.45 14.12 -0.16
CA LEU A 24 -0.42 14.92 0.71
C LEU A 24 -0.21 16.42 0.50
N CYS A 25 1.04 16.85 0.34
CA CYS A 25 1.42 18.26 0.24
C CYS A 25 1.31 18.82 -1.17
N GLY A 26 1.21 17.97 -2.19
CA GLY A 26 1.19 18.40 -3.60
C GLY A 26 2.51 18.90 -4.13
N LYS A 27 3.59 18.57 -3.44
CA LYS A 27 4.95 18.82 -3.87
C LYS A 27 5.54 17.48 -4.26
N LEU A 28 5.69 17.26 -5.57
CA LEU A 28 6.31 16.03 -6.06
C LEU A 28 7.80 16.06 -5.72
N GLU A 29 8.16 15.37 -4.64
CA GLU A 29 9.56 15.08 -4.34
C GLU A 29 10.05 13.98 -5.27
N GLU A 30 11.20 14.21 -5.91
CA GLU A 30 11.88 13.17 -6.67
C GLU A 30 12.48 12.14 -5.71
N LEU A 31 12.24 10.86 -5.99
CA LEU A 31 12.91 9.75 -5.33
C LEU A 31 14.09 9.31 -6.20
N ASP A 32 15.22 10.01 -6.08
CA ASP A 32 16.45 9.76 -6.84
C ASP A 32 17.03 8.35 -6.65
N TRP A 33 16.70 7.69 -5.54
CA TRP A 33 17.09 6.34 -5.19
C TRP A 33 16.10 5.24 -5.64
N LEU A 34 14.95 5.62 -6.20
CA LEU A 34 13.86 4.71 -6.59
C LEU A 34 13.59 4.73 -8.10
N PHE A 35 13.76 3.57 -8.73
CA PHE A 35 13.52 3.41 -10.16
C PHE A 35 12.46 2.35 -10.40
N VAL A 36 11.50 2.67 -11.28
CA VAL A 36 10.57 1.69 -11.84
C VAL A 36 11.23 1.02 -13.02
N ASP A 37 11.10 -0.29 -13.07
CA ASP A 37 11.53 -1.10 -14.19
C ASP A 37 10.32 -1.43 -15.07
N ASP A 38 10.20 -0.70 -16.18
CA ASP A 38 9.17 -0.90 -17.19
C ASP A 38 9.62 -1.88 -18.31
N SER A 39 10.75 -2.60 -18.13
CA SER A 39 11.32 -3.50 -19.17
C SER A 39 10.38 -4.61 -19.63
N ILE A 40 9.41 -5.02 -18.81
CA ILE A 40 8.36 -5.98 -19.21
C ILE A 40 7.44 -5.38 -20.28
N LEU A 41 7.20 -4.06 -20.25
CA LEU A 41 6.30 -3.35 -21.16
C LEU A 41 7.02 -2.84 -22.42
N SER A 42 8.35 -2.77 -22.41
CA SER A 42 9.15 -2.30 -23.53
C SER A 42 10.54 -2.96 -23.52
N PRO A 43 10.68 -4.15 -24.14
CA PRO A 43 11.92 -4.94 -24.11
C PRO A 43 13.14 -4.19 -24.70
N ASP A 44 12.91 -3.28 -25.64
CA ASP A 44 13.96 -2.60 -26.41
C ASP A 44 14.53 -1.35 -25.72
N LYS A 45 14.02 -0.98 -24.55
CA LYS A 45 14.54 0.16 -23.78
C LYS A 45 15.02 -0.32 -22.42
N LEU A 46 16.24 0.06 -22.05
CA LEU A 46 16.72 0.11 -20.66
C LEU A 46 15.86 1.14 -19.88
N ALA A 47 14.56 0.93 -19.76
CA ALA A 47 13.62 1.92 -19.24
C ALA A 47 13.54 1.83 -17.72
N ARG A 48 14.68 2.02 -17.05
CA ARG A 48 14.67 2.43 -15.65
C ARG A 48 14.19 3.87 -15.63
N ARG A 49 12.95 4.09 -15.24
CA ARG A 49 12.40 5.44 -15.10
C ARG A 49 12.41 5.83 -13.64
N LYS A 50 12.86 7.05 -13.33
CA LYS A 50 12.64 7.63 -12.00
C LYS A 50 11.15 7.66 -11.68
N TRP A 51 10.79 7.44 -10.42
CA TRP A 51 9.40 7.60 -10.00
C TRP A 51 8.99 9.08 -9.99
N ILE A 52 8.07 9.44 -10.88
CA ILE A 52 7.37 10.74 -10.89
C ILE A 52 5.91 10.47 -11.25
N ASP A 53 5.00 10.65 -10.29
CA ASP A 53 3.55 10.51 -10.45
C ASP A 53 2.82 11.23 -9.31
N ASP A 54 1.77 12.01 -9.62
CA ASP A 54 0.94 12.77 -8.67
C ASP A 54 -0.39 12.08 -8.32
N CYS A 55 -0.68 10.98 -9.00
CA CYS A 55 -1.98 10.33 -9.02
C CYS A 55 -1.92 8.85 -8.63
N GLN A 56 -0.73 8.26 -8.69
CA GLN A 56 -0.39 6.89 -8.32
C GLN A 56 0.51 6.86 -7.08
N ILE A 57 0.45 5.75 -6.38
CA ILE A 57 1.33 5.44 -5.26
C ILE A 57 1.88 4.02 -5.43
N LEU A 58 3.13 3.83 -5.02
CA LEU A 58 3.72 2.50 -4.92
C LEU A 58 3.31 1.88 -3.58
N CYS A 59 2.55 0.80 -3.65
CA CYS A 59 2.16 0.01 -2.48
C CYS A 59 2.93 -1.30 -2.45
N LYS A 60 3.53 -1.63 -1.32
CA LYS A 60 4.02 -2.97 -1.03
C LYS A 60 3.08 -3.66 -0.07
N ILE A 61 2.76 -4.91 -0.37
CA ILE A 61 1.91 -5.75 0.46
C ILE A 61 2.78 -6.85 1.04
N GLY A 62 2.71 -7.01 2.34
CA GLY A 62 3.45 -8.03 3.05
C GLY A 62 2.60 -8.70 4.12
N MET A 63 3.11 -9.83 4.60
CA MET A 63 2.58 -10.52 5.77
C MET A 63 3.54 -10.51 6.96
N THR A 64 3.00 -10.69 8.16
CA THR A 64 3.78 -10.94 9.36
C THR A 64 3.04 -11.82 10.36
N THR A 65 3.78 -12.69 11.04
CA THR A 65 3.32 -13.44 12.22
C THR A 65 3.80 -12.80 13.53
N LYS A 66 4.39 -11.60 13.47
CA LYS A 66 4.77 -10.83 14.65
C LYS A 66 3.52 -10.25 15.34
N PRO A 67 3.60 -9.93 16.64
CA PRO A 67 2.46 -9.38 17.38
C PRO A 67 1.93 -8.06 16.82
N SER A 68 2.76 -7.27 16.12
CA SER A 68 2.32 -6.02 15.50
C SER A 68 2.95 -5.80 14.12
N VAL A 69 2.22 -5.09 13.27
CA VAL A 69 2.71 -4.64 11.96
C VAL A 69 3.86 -3.64 12.11
N SER A 70 3.82 -2.78 13.13
CA SER A 70 4.86 -1.78 13.37
C SER A 70 6.25 -2.39 13.54
N THR A 71 6.37 -3.52 14.27
CA THR A 71 7.64 -4.24 14.42
C THR A 71 8.17 -4.70 13.07
N ARG A 72 7.30 -5.21 12.19
CA ARG A 72 7.70 -5.67 10.86
C ARG A 72 8.10 -4.50 9.95
N LEU A 73 7.41 -3.37 10.04
CA LEU A 73 7.76 -2.18 9.28
C LEU A 73 9.11 -1.61 9.71
N LEU A 74 9.42 -1.60 11.01
CA LEU A 74 10.74 -1.17 11.50
C LEU A 74 11.86 -2.07 10.97
N GLN A 75 11.64 -3.38 10.89
CA GLN A 75 12.60 -4.29 10.24
C GLN A 75 12.83 -3.92 8.78
N TRP A 76 11.75 -3.64 8.04
CA TRP A 76 11.84 -3.19 6.66
C TRP A 76 12.60 -1.88 6.51
N GLN A 77 12.36 -0.88 7.36
CA GLN A 77 13.11 0.38 7.36
C GLN A 77 14.59 0.13 7.63
N ASN A 78 14.93 -0.75 8.58
CA ASN A 78 16.31 -1.08 8.89
C ASN A 78 17.04 -1.82 7.75
N THR A 79 16.33 -2.63 6.96
CA THR A 79 16.89 -3.30 5.78
C THR A 79 16.99 -2.36 4.59
N CYS A 80 15.95 -1.60 4.31
CA CYS A 80 15.82 -0.77 3.12
C CYS A 80 16.49 0.60 3.28
N LYS A 81 16.78 1.02 4.51
CA LYS A 81 17.36 2.33 4.88
C LYS A 81 16.51 3.55 4.49
N HIS A 82 15.25 3.33 4.13
CA HIS A 82 14.29 4.38 3.84
C HIS A 82 13.12 4.30 4.81
N THR A 83 12.60 5.45 5.22
CA THR A 83 11.41 5.50 6.06
C THR A 83 10.18 5.09 5.26
N VAL A 84 9.39 4.21 5.88
CA VAL A 84 8.13 3.70 5.31
C VAL A 84 6.97 4.07 6.21
N VAL A 85 5.80 4.16 5.59
CA VAL A 85 4.56 4.48 6.27
C VAL A 85 3.54 3.38 6.01
N ASN A 86 2.92 2.87 7.09
CA ASN A 86 1.77 1.97 6.98
C ASN A 86 0.60 2.71 6.33
N LEU A 87 -0.01 2.13 5.28
CA LEU A 87 -1.19 2.67 4.63
C LEU A 87 -2.45 2.17 5.35
N THR A 88 -2.75 2.82 6.48
CA THR A 88 -3.96 2.57 7.26
C THR A 88 -5.19 3.17 6.57
N PRO A 89 -6.42 2.72 6.91
CA PRO A 89 -7.66 3.30 6.37
C PRO A 89 -7.70 4.82 6.50
N ASP A 90 -7.34 5.37 7.67
CA ASP A 90 -7.33 6.82 7.91
C ASP A 90 -6.37 7.55 6.95
N LYS A 91 -5.20 6.97 6.68
CA LYS A 91 -4.22 7.55 5.76
C LYS A 91 -4.67 7.47 4.31
N VAL A 92 -5.36 6.39 3.94
CA VAL A 92 -5.98 6.27 2.62
C VAL A 92 -7.11 7.29 2.45
N GLU A 93 -7.93 7.50 3.47
CA GLU A 93 -9.00 8.51 3.48
C GLU A 93 -8.43 9.94 3.35
N LEU A 94 -7.34 10.25 4.07
CA LEU A 94 -6.62 11.53 3.93
C LEU A 94 -6.13 11.77 2.49
N LEU A 95 -5.52 10.77 1.85
CA LEU A 95 -5.06 10.88 0.46
C LEU A 95 -6.23 11.10 -0.52
N CYS A 96 -7.34 10.38 -0.34
CA CYS A 96 -8.53 10.51 -1.19
C CYS A 96 -9.15 11.91 -1.06
N ASN A 97 -9.38 12.37 0.17
CA ASN A 97 -10.00 13.66 0.47
C ASN A 97 -9.18 14.84 -0.06
N ARG A 98 -7.85 14.78 0.04
CA ARG A 98 -6.96 15.82 -0.52
C ARG A 98 -7.18 15.96 -2.02
N ARG A 99 -7.20 14.85 -2.76
CA ARG A 99 -7.33 14.85 -4.22
C ARG A 99 -8.70 15.33 -4.69
N ASP A 100 -9.76 15.01 -3.96
CA ASP A 100 -11.10 15.53 -4.27
C ASP A 100 -11.19 17.04 -3.99
N SER A 101 -10.48 17.54 -2.97
CA SER A 101 -10.40 18.98 -2.67
C SER A 101 -9.66 19.80 -3.74
N GLU A 102 -8.76 19.18 -4.51
CA GLU A 102 -8.04 19.85 -5.61
C GLU A 102 -8.87 19.92 -6.89
N LYS A 103 -9.79 18.97 -7.08
CA LYS A 103 -10.73 18.99 -8.21
C LYS A 103 -11.94 19.90 -7.98
N SER A 104 -12.18 20.29 -6.73
CA SER A 104 -13.30 21.16 -6.39
C SER A 104 -12.88 22.63 -6.43
N PHE A 105 -13.35 23.36 -7.45
CA PHE A 105 -13.32 24.83 -7.54
C PHE A 105 -14.00 25.54 -6.34
N SER A 106 -14.62 24.80 -5.43
CA SER A 106 -15.34 25.29 -4.25
C SER A 106 -14.46 25.92 -3.16
N LYS A 107 -13.12 25.84 -3.26
CA LYS A 107 -12.21 26.53 -2.32
C LYS A 107 -12.36 28.06 -2.33
N MET A 108 -12.91 28.64 -3.40
CA MET A 108 -13.21 30.08 -3.44
C MET A 108 -14.44 30.47 -2.57
N PHE A 109 -15.30 29.51 -2.20
CA PHE A 109 -16.47 29.72 -1.35
C PHE A 109 -16.31 29.18 0.09
N GLN A 110 -15.22 28.45 0.40
CA GLN A 110 -15.02 27.84 1.73
C GLN A 110 -14.67 28.83 2.85
N LYS A 111 -14.34 30.09 2.56
CA LYS A 111 -14.16 31.13 3.60
C LYS A 111 -15.48 31.61 4.23
N LEU A 112 -16.63 31.08 3.81
CA LEU A 112 -17.96 31.47 4.33
C LEU A 112 -18.69 30.36 5.12
N SER A 113 -18.08 29.21 5.40
CA SER A 113 -18.78 28.14 6.12
C SER A 113 -18.15 27.84 7.49
N ILE A 114 -18.97 28.06 8.52
CA ILE A 114 -18.66 27.87 9.94
C ILE A 114 -18.41 26.39 10.25
N LYS A 115 -17.41 26.16 11.12
CA LYS A 115 -16.95 24.88 11.65
C LYS A 115 -18.11 23.93 11.99
N SER A 116 -18.15 22.78 11.33
CA SER A 116 -18.89 21.61 11.78
C SER A 116 -17.97 20.40 11.71
N THR A 117 -17.32 20.08 12.83
CA THR A 117 -16.71 18.78 13.13
C THR A 117 -17.81 17.73 13.19
N LYS A 118 -18.30 17.29 12.03
CA LYS A 118 -19.06 16.05 11.92
C LYS A 118 -18.05 14.95 11.62
N LYS A 119 -17.82 14.06 12.57
CA LYS A 119 -17.27 12.73 12.30
C LYS A 119 -18.10 12.14 11.16
N THR A 120 -17.50 11.97 9.99
CA THR A 120 -18.13 11.31 8.85
C THR A 120 -18.53 9.91 9.33
N LYS A 121 -19.83 9.63 9.44
CA LYS A 121 -20.39 8.38 9.99
C LYS A 121 -20.15 7.13 9.10
N ASN A 122 -19.13 7.14 8.25
CA ASN A 122 -18.83 6.11 7.26
C ASN A 122 -17.32 6.08 6.94
N SER A 123 -16.47 6.01 7.97
CA SER A 123 -15.03 5.86 7.74
C SER A 123 -14.76 4.52 7.04
N ILE A 124 -13.73 4.46 6.20
CA ILE A 124 -13.36 3.20 5.53
C ILE A 124 -13.07 2.11 6.59
N ALA A 125 -12.46 2.50 7.72
CA ALA A 125 -12.12 1.61 8.81
C ALA A 125 -13.32 0.84 9.38
N GLU A 126 -14.47 1.50 9.55
CA GLU A 126 -15.70 0.88 10.11
C GLU A 126 -16.27 -0.23 9.21
N ARG A 127 -15.86 -0.30 7.94
CA ARG A 127 -16.31 -1.30 6.98
C ARG A 127 -15.38 -2.50 6.85
N LEU A 128 -14.21 -2.47 7.48
CA LEU A 128 -13.20 -3.53 7.39
C LEU A 128 -13.33 -4.45 8.61
N LEU A 129 -13.67 -5.71 8.36
CA LEU A 129 -14.02 -6.68 9.40
C LEU A 129 -12.79 -7.27 10.10
N THR A 130 -11.67 -7.36 9.39
CA THR A 130 -10.44 -7.99 9.87
C THR A 130 -9.37 -6.96 10.27
N TYR A 131 -9.58 -5.68 9.98
CA TYR A 131 -8.58 -4.65 10.21
C TYR A 131 -8.41 -4.30 11.69
N ARG A 132 -7.20 -4.48 12.22
CA ARG A 132 -6.80 -4.07 13.58
C ARG A 132 -5.28 -3.98 13.70
N ASP A 133 -4.79 -3.24 14.68
CA ASP A 133 -3.36 -3.14 15.01
C ASP A 133 -2.45 -2.83 13.80
N GLY A 134 -2.97 -2.06 12.85
CA GLY A 134 -2.26 -1.64 11.64
C GLY A 134 -2.29 -2.64 10.48
N GLY A 135 -3.05 -3.74 10.54
CA GLY A 135 -3.16 -4.71 9.45
C GLY A 135 -4.46 -5.49 9.45
N PHE A 136 -4.62 -6.35 8.45
CA PHE A 136 -5.74 -7.27 8.30
C PHE A 136 -5.38 -8.58 8.99
N TYR A 137 -6.04 -8.85 10.11
CA TYR A 137 -5.72 -9.99 10.95
C TYR A 137 -6.29 -11.28 10.37
N VAL A 138 -5.42 -12.29 10.26
CA VAL A 138 -5.78 -13.66 9.92
C VAL A 138 -5.53 -14.52 11.14
N ASP A 139 -6.54 -15.26 11.57
CA ASP A 139 -6.44 -16.15 12.73
C ASP A 139 -5.92 -17.56 12.34
N HIS A 140 -5.66 -18.40 13.34
CA HIS A 140 -5.21 -19.78 13.12
C HIS A 140 -6.34 -20.74 12.71
N ARG A 141 -7.60 -20.30 12.78
CA ARG A 141 -8.81 -21.09 12.48
C ARG A 141 -9.24 -20.94 11.03
N GLY A 142 -8.71 -19.94 10.31
CA GLY A 142 -8.94 -19.70 8.90
C GLY A 142 -8.64 -20.91 8.02
N LYS A 143 -9.29 -20.98 6.86
CA LYS A 143 -9.16 -22.11 5.91
C LYS A 143 -7.74 -22.22 5.33
N ARG A 144 -7.04 -21.10 5.15
CA ARG A 144 -5.73 -20.99 4.49
C ARG A 144 -4.64 -20.43 5.42
N PRO A 145 -3.39 -20.90 5.34
CA PRO A 145 -2.23 -20.23 5.92
C PRO A 145 -2.08 -18.78 5.42
N ILE A 146 -1.48 -17.91 6.23
CA ILE A 146 -1.31 -16.49 5.88
C ILE A 146 -0.45 -16.29 4.61
N GLU A 147 0.50 -17.18 4.37
CA GLU A 147 1.35 -17.16 3.17
C GLU A 147 0.54 -17.44 1.90
N GLU A 148 -0.47 -18.30 1.99
CA GLU A 148 -1.36 -18.57 0.85
C GLU A 148 -2.30 -17.38 0.60
N ILE A 149 -2.74 -16.70 1.65
CA ILE A 149 -3.56 -15.48 1.56
C ILE A 149 -2.76 -14.35 0.92
N GLU A 150 -1.52 -14.10 1.38
CA GLU A 150 -0.61 -13.11 0.77
C GLU A 150 -0.39 -13.41 -0.72
N ASN A 151 -0.08 -14.66 -1.06
CA ASN A 151 0.14 -15.07 -2.44
C ASN A 151 -1.13 -14.92 -3.31
N ALA A 152 -2.32 -15.20 -2.76
CA ALA A 152 -3.57 -14.98 -3.47
C ALA A 152 -3.80 -13.48 -3.76
N ILE A 153 -3.54 -12.62 -2.77
CA ILE A 153 -3.60 -11.17 -2.92
C ILE A 153 -2.60 -10.71 -3.98
N HIS A 154 -1.34 -11.16 -3.92
CA HIS A 154 -0.32 -10.80 -4.91
C HIS A 154 -0.73 -11.22 -6.32
N LYS A 155 -1.23 -12.46 -6.51
CA LYS A 155 -1.71 -12.93 -7.82
C LYS A 155 -2.85 -12.09 -8.37
N LEU A 156 -3.83 -11.76 -7.53
CA LEU A 156 -4.95 -10.90 -7.92
C LEU A 156 -4.45 -9.53 -8.39
N LEU A 157 -3.53 -8.93 -7.64
CA LEU A 157 -3.02 -7.61 -7.93
C LEU A 157 -2.04 -7.60 -9.10
N TRP A 158 -1.27 -8.68 -9.32
CA TRP A 158 -0.48 -8.83 -10.54
C TRP A 158 -1.37 -8.92 -11.78
N LYS A 159 -2.51 -9.60 -11.68
CA LYS A 159 -3.48 -9.65 -12.80
C LYS A 159 -4.06 -8.27 -13.10
N LYS A 160 -4.31 -7.44 -12.07
CA LYS A 160 -4.95 -6.12 -12.23
C LYS A 160 -3.97 -5.00 -12.58
N TYR A 161 -2.83 -4.93 -11.92
CA TYR A 161 -1.88 -3.81 -11.99
C TYR A 161 -0.52 -4.20 -12.60
N GLY A 162 -0.29 -5.49 -12.86
CA GLY A 162 1.02 -6.02 -13.21
C GLY A 162 1.96 -6.13 -12.00
N GLN A 163 3.21 -6.50 -12.27
CA GLN A 163 4.27 -6.52 -11.26
C GLN A 163 4.95 -5.16 -11.23
N GLY A 164 4.87 -4.45 -10.11
CA GLY A 164 5.72 -3.30 -9.84
C GLY A 164 7.13 -3.79 -9.56
N LEU A 165 8.00 -3.73 -10.56
CA LEU A 165 9.42 -4.00 -10.42
C LEU A 165 10.12 -2.71 -10.03
N ILE A 166 10.77 -2.71 -8.88
CA ILE A 166 11.55 -1.55 -8.43
C ILE A 166 13.00 -1.90 -8.11
N TYR A 167 13.88 -0.95 -8.38
CA TYR A 167 15.24 -0.91 -7.86
C TYR A 167 15.29 0.07 -6.70
N CYS A 168 15.87 -0.38 -5.58
CA CYS A 168 16.04 0.42 -4.38
C CYS A 168 17.50 0.39 -3.96
N TYR A 169 18.17 1.55 -4.03
CA TYR A 169 19.59 1.65 -3.71
C TYR A 169 19.90 1.20 -2.27
N GLY A 170 19.05 1.54 -1.29
CA GLY A 170 19.25 1.13 0.10
C GLY A 170 19.17 -0.38 0.35
N CYS A 171 18.46 -1.14 -0.49
CA CYS A 171 18.37 -2.61 -0.40
C CYS A 171 19.50 -3.32 -1.15
N ASP A 172 19.91 -2.76 -2.29
CA ASP A 172 21.00 -3.27 -3.10
C ASP A 172 21.74 -2.10 -3.77
N PRO A 173 22.83 -1.62 -3.15
CA PRO A 173 23.64 -0.54 -3.71
C PRO A 173 24.22 -0.87 -5.09
N SER A 174 24.33 -2.16 -5.45
CA SER A 174 24.80 -2.58 -6.76
C SER A 174 23.74 -2.46 -7.87
N GLY A 175 22.47 -2.24 -7.51
CA GLY A 175 21.37 -2.07 -8.45
C GLY A 175 21.07 -3.32 -9.32
N LYS A 176 21.42 -4.52 -8.83
CA LYS A 176 21.26 -5.78 -9.56
C LYS A 176 19.98 -6.51 -9.18
N LYS A 177 19.51 -6.37 -7.94
CA LYS A 177 18.29 -6.99 -7.42
C LYS A 177 17.09 -6.07 -7.57
N ARG A 178 15.96 -6.70 -7.93
CA ARG A 178 14.64 -6.06 -8.08
C ARG A 178 13.69 -6.56 -7.01
N HIS A 179 12.92 -5.65 -6.43
CA HIS A 179 11.75 -6.03 -5.63
C HIS A 179 10.56 -6.25 -6.56
N LYS A 180 9.82 -7.36 -6.36
CA LYS A 180 8.73 -7.79 -7.23
C LYS A 180 7.33 -7.65 -6.62
N GLU A 181 7.27 -7.30 -5.35
CA GLU A 181 6.04 -7.27 -4.54
C GLU A 181 5.55 -5.83 -4.34
N TRP A 182 5.78 -4.96 -5.33
CA TRP A 182 5.25 -3.61 -5.37
C TRP A 182 4.14 -3.51 -6.42
N PHE A 183 3.21 -2.60 -6.21
CA PHE A 183 2.06 -2.38 -7.08
C PHE A 183 1.88 -0.88 -7.29
N ARG A 184 1.71 -0.47 -8.54
CA ARG A 184 1.40 0.91 -8.92
C ARG A 184 -0.11 1.08 -8.89
N ILE A 185 -0.63 1.77 -7.87
CA ILE A 185 -2.07 1.85 -7.61
C ILE A 185 -2.49 3.31 -7.65
N THR A 186 -3.59 3.62 -8.34
CA THR A 186 -4.14 4.98 -8.30
C THR A 186 -4.71 5.27 -6.92
N ILE A 187 -4.57 6.50 -6.41
CA ILE A 187 -5.08 6.86 -5.08
C ILE A 187 -6.57 6.52 -4.91
N LYS A 188 -7.35 6.68 -5.99
CA LYS A 188 -8.79 6.36 -6.01
C LYS A 188 -9.11 4.88 -5.82
N GLU A 189 -8.17 3.98 -6.12
CA GLU A 189 -8.34 2.54 -5.98
C GLU A 189 -7.87 2.00 -4.63
N LEU A 190 -7.22 2.82 -3.80
CA LEU A 190 -6.79 2.41 -2.46
C LEU A 190 -7.95 1.96 -1.55
N PRO A 191 -9.13 2.61 -1.54
CA PRO A 191 -10.28 2.10 -0.77
C PRO A 191 -10.71 0.71 -1.23
N TRP A 192 -10.75 0.46 -2.55
CA TRP A 192 -11.05 -0.85 -3.11
C TRP A 192 -10.00 -1.89 -2.72
N LEU A 193 -8.71 -1.53 -2.72
CA LEU A 193 -7.63 -2.40 -2.29
C LEU A 193 -7.82 -2.86 -0.84
N LEU A 194 -8.11 -1.93 0.08
CA LEU A 194 -8.34 -2.26 1.49
C LEU A 194 -9.51 -3.25 1.65
N GLN A 195 -10.64 -2.97 0.98
CA GLN A 195 -11.82 -3.83 1.02
C GLN A 195 -11.56 -5.22 0.42
N THR A 196 -10.79 -5.29 -0.66
CA THR A 196 -10.43 -6.55 -1.31
C THR A 196 -9.55 -7.41 -0.41
N ILE A 197 -8.53 -6.81 0.23
CA ILE A 197 -7.66 -7.53 1.15
C ILE A 197 -8.46 -8.01 2.37
N ASP A 198 -9.33 -7.16 2.92
CA ASP A 198 -10.20 -7.52 4.05
C ASP A 198 -11.09 -8.72 3.72
N ALA A 199 -11.74 -8.70 2.56
CA ALA A 199 -12.58 -9.79 2.09
C ALA A 199 -11.81 -11.11 1.95
N ILE A 200 -10.60 -11.08 1.37
CA ILE A 200 -9.75 -12.27 1.25
C ILE A 200 -9.30 -12.77 2.63
N CYS A 201 -8.93 -11.86 3.54
CA CYS A 201 -8.51 -12.22 4.90
C CYS A 201 -9.66 -12.79 5.73
N HIS A 202 -10.89 -12.32 5.50
CA HIS A 202 -12.10 -12.88 6.11
C HIS A 202 -12.41 -14.30 5.55
N GLY A 203 -11.85 -14.66 4.40
CA GLY A 203 -12.04 -15.97 3.79
C GLY A 203 -13.10 -16.00 2.69
N ASN A 204 -13.46 -14.84 2.12
CA ASN A 204 -14.17 -14.80 0.85
C ASN A 204 -13.20 -15.19 -0.27
N ASP A 205 -13.63 -16.11 -1.14
CA ASP A 205 -12.93 -16.40 -2.38
C ASP A 205 -13.41 -15.39 -3.44
N ILE A 206 -12.46 -14.72 -4.10
CA ILE A 206 -12.69 -13.71 -5.15
C ILE A 206 -12.22 -14.27 -6.48
#